data_AF-A0A1G3A4F4-F1
#
_entry.id   AF-A0A1G3A4F4-F1
#
_cell.length_a   1.000
_cell.length_b   1.000
_cell.length_c   1.000
_cell.angle_alpha   90.00
_cell.angle_beta   90.00
_cell.angle_gamma   90.00
#
_symmetry.space_group_name_H-M   'P 1'
#
loop_
_entity.id
_entity.type
_entity.pdbx_description
1 polymer ?
#
loop_
_entity_poly.entity_id
_entity_poly.type
_entity_poly.pdbx_seq_one_letter_code
_entity_poly.pdbx_strand_id
1 'polypeptide(L)'
;MSVAVVPLGARIPELLKKRLDRVCEEHGLKMNFVVAAALEDKLGEIREELADRALARRRLQDAEFASEDEYRRYVKRRFGTR
;
A
#
# COMPACT_ATOMS: atom_id res chain seq x y z
N MET A 1 -26.37 -0.48 9.41
CA MET A 1 -25.81 0.49 8.43
C MET A 1 -25.94 -0.13 7.07
N SER A 2 -26.70 0.45 6.14
CA SER A 2 -26.84 -0.07 4.78
C SER A 2 -25.59 0.24 3.98
N VAL A 3 -24.92 -0.78 3.45
CA VAL A 3 -23.82 -0.60 2.51
C VAL A 3 -24.43 -0.22 1.16
N ALA A 4 -24.15 0.99 0.68
CA ALA A 4 -24.61 1.43 -0.63
C ALA A 4 -23.86 0.63 -1.71
N VAL A 5 -24.59 -0.13 -2.52
CA VAL A 5 -24.03 -0.83 -3.68
C VAL A 5 -23.94 0.16 -4.83
N VAL A 6 -22.73 0.58 -5.18
CA VAL A 6 -22.47 1.44 -6.33
C VAL A 6 -22.14 0.56 -7.53
N PRO A 7 -22.99 0.50 -8.57
CA PRO A 7 -22.65 -0.25 -9.77
C PRO A 7 -21.53 0.46 -10.53
N LEU A 8 -20.41 -0.24 -10.73
CA LEU A 8 -19.27 0.25 -11.49
C LEU A 8 -19.15 -0.53 -12.81
N GLY A 9 -19.13 0.20 -13.91
CA GLY A 9 -18.81 -0.33 -15.22
C GLY A 9 -17.38 0.04 -15.60
N ALA A 10 -16.56 -0.95 -15.96
CA ALA A 10 -15.19 -0.74 -16.41
C ALA A 10 -14.94 -1.48 -17.72
N ARG A 11 -14.16 -0.86 -18.61
CA ARG A 11 -13.61 -1.55 -19.78
C ARG A 11 -12.29 -2.20 -19.39
N ILE A 12 -12.12 -3.46 -19.74
CA ILE A 12 -10.90 -4.22 -19.50
C ILE A 12 -10.40 -4.82 -20.81
N PRO A 13 -9.09 -5.11 -20.93
CA PRO A 13 -8.54 -5.83 -22.08
C PRO A 13 -9.24 -7.17 -22.30
N GLU A 14 -9.52 -7.52 -23.56
CA GLU A 14 -10.26 -8.74 -23.91
C GLU A 14 -9.59 -10.01 -23.36
N LEU A 15 -8.26 -10.08 -23.43
CA LEU A 15 -7.49 -11.20 -22.88
C LEU A 15 -7.66 -11.35 -21.37
N LEU A 16 -7.72 -10.22 -20.65
CA LEU A 16 -7.95 -10.23 -19.21
C LEU A 16 -9.36 -10.72 -18.91
N LYS A 17 -10.36 -10.26 -19.66
CA LYS A 17 -11.74 -10.74 -19.52
C LYS A 17 -11.82 -12.26 -19.69
N LYS A 18 -11.24 -12.81 -20.77
CA LYS A 18 -11.24 -14.26 -21.03
C LYS A 18 -10.59 -15.06 -19.90
N ARG A 19 -9.48 -14.57 -19.35
CA ARG A 19 -8.81 -15.22 -18.20
C ARG A 19 -9.68 -15.19 -16.95
N LEU A 20 -10.32 -14.05 -16.66
CA LEU A 20 -11.21 -13.91 -15.51
C LEU A 20 -12.47 -14.75 -15.64
N ASP A 21 -13.09 -14.79 -16.83
CA ASP A 21 -14.26 -15.63 -17.11
C ASP A 21 -13.94 -17.10 -16.82
N ARG A 22 -12.80 -17.59 -17.34
CA ARG A 22 -12.33 -18.96 -17.11
C ARG A 22 -12.15 -19.28 -15.63
N VAL A 23 -11.47 -18.40 -14.88
CA VAL A 23 -11.28 -18.57 -13.43
C VAL A 23 -12.62 -18.57 -12.69
N CYS A 24 -13.55 -17.69 -13.09
CA CYS A 24 -14.89 -17.64 -12.49
C CYS A 24 -15.65 -18.95 -12.74
N GLU A 25 -15.60 -19.48 -13.96
CA GLU A 25 -16.25 -20.75 -14.33
C GLU A 25 -15.63 -21.96 -13.59
N GLU A 26 -14.30 -22.07 -13.60
CA GLU A 26 -13.57 -23.19 -12.96
C GLU A 26 -13.81 -23.26 -11.44
N HIS A 27 -14.04 -22.11 -10.78
CA HIS A 27 -14.22 -22.03 -9.33
C HIS A 27 -15.66 -21.72 -8.88
N GLY A 28 -16.62 -21.62 -9.81
CA GLY A 28 -18.02 -21.30 -9.49
C GLY A 28 -18.21 -19.91 -8.87
N LEU A 29 -17.36 -18.96 -9.22
CA LEU A 29 -17.36 -17.60 -8.69
C LEU A 29 -18.07 -16.62 -9.62
N LYS A 30 -18.63 -15.55 -9.05
CA LYS A 30 -19.16 -14.43 -9.84
C LYS A 30 -18.06 -13.39 -10.09
N MET A 31 -18.01 -12.86 -11.31
CA MET A 31 -17.03 -11.83 -11.71
C MET A 31 -17.02 -10.62 -10.76
N ASN A 32 -18.19 -10.16 -10.32
CA ASN A 32 -18.29 -9.01 -9.40
C ASN A 32 -17.64 -9.29 -8.03
N PHE A 33 -17.72 -10.52 -7.53
CA PHE A 33 -17.06 -10.94 -6.29
C PHE A 33 -15.54 -10.89 -6.46
N VAL A 34 -15.02 -11.46 -7.55
CA VAL A 34 -13.58 -11.46 -7.84
C VAL A 34 -13.04 -10.04 -7.98
N VAL A 35 -13.75 -9.17 -8.71
CA VAL A 35 -13.36 -7.77 -8.88
C VAL A 35 -13.42 -7.01 -7.55
N ALA A 36 -14.45 -7.24 -6.72
CA ALA A 36 -14.57 -6.60 -5.42
C ALA A 36 -13.41 -6.98 -4.49
N ALA A 37 -13.09 -8.28 -4.40
CA ALA A 37 -11.96 -8.76 -3.61
C ALA A 37 -10.63 -8.15 -4.08
N ALA A 38 -10.39 -8.12 -5.39
CA ALA A 38 -9.18 -7.52 -5.95
C ALA A 38 -9.07 -6.01 -5.67
N LEU A 39 -10.21 -5.29 -5.64
CA LEU A 39 -10.24 -3.87 -5.28
C LEU A 39 -9.96 -3.66 -3.78
N GLU A 40 -10.51 -4.50 -2.91
CA GLU A 40 -10.24 -4.45 -1.47
C GLU A 40 -8.77 -4.70 -1.17
N ASP A 41 -8.17 -5.72 -1.79
CA ASP A 41 -6.74 -6.01 -1.67
C ASP A 41 -5.91 -4.81 -2.14
N LYS A 42 -6.24 -4.25 -3.30
CA LYS A 42 -5.49 -3.11 -3.84
C LYS A 42 -5.62 -1.86 -2.97
N LEU A 43 -6.80 -1.63 -2.39
CA LEU A 43 -7.02 -0.54 -1.43
C LEU A 43 -6.24 -0.77 -0.13
N GLY A 44 -6.07 -2.02 0.30
CA GLY A 44 -5.20 -2.40 1.41
C GLY A 44 -3.75 -1.99 1.15
N GLU A 45 -3.18 -2.42 0.03
CA GLU A 45 -1.80 -2.06 -0.38
C GLU A 45 -1.59 -0.54 -0.40
N ILE A 46 -2.53 0.20 -1.00
CA ILE A 46 -2.45 1.67 -1.08
C ILE A 46 -2.45 2.29 0.32
N ARG A 47 -3.25 1.77 1.26
CA ARG A 47 -3.29 2.28 2.64
C ARG A 47 -1.96 2.06 3.36
N GLU A 48 -1.35 0.89 3.20
CA GLU A 48 -0.04 0.57 3.76
C GLU A 48 1.04 1.51 3.19
N GLU A 49 1.10 1.68 1.87
CA GLU A 49 2.05 2.60 1.25
C GLU A 49 1.89 4.04 1.75
N LEU A 50 0.65 4.50 1.92
CA LEU A 50 0.38 5.84 2.44
C LEU A 50 0.83 5.99 3.90
N ALA A 51 0.63 4.96 4.72
CA ALA A 51 1.08 4.95 6.11
C ALA A 51 2.62 4.99 6.20
N ASP A 52 3.31 4.20 5.37
CA ASP A 52 4.77 4.18 5.30
C ASP A 52 5.34 5.52 4.87
N ARG A 53 4.77 6.14 3.84
CA ARG A 53 5.16 7.49 3.40
C ARG A 53 4.95 8.53 4.49
N ALA A 54 3.84 8.45 5.21
CA ALA A 54 3.57 9.36 6.32
C ALA A 54 4.58 9.18 7.47
N LEU A 55 4.92 7.93 7.81
CA LEU A 55 5.93 7.62 8.82
C LEU A 55 7.31 8.11 8.41
N ALA A 56 7.73 7.87 7.16
CA ALA A 56 9.00 8.35 6.63
C ALA A 56 9.07 9.88 6.67
N ARG A 57 7.99 10.56 6.29
CA ARG A 57 7.91 12.03 6.35
C ARG A 57 8.04 12.56 7.78
N ARG A 58 7.38 11.93 8.74
CA ARG A 58 7.52 12.31 10.17
C ARG A 58 8.95 12.12 10.67
N ARG A 59 9.56 10.97 10.37
CA ARG A 59 10.96 10.69 10.74
C ARG A 59 11.95 11.70 10.14
N LEU A 60 11.69 12.19 8.92
CA LEU A 60 12.50 13.24 8.30
C LEU A 60 12.28 14.62 8.94
N GLN A 61 11.07 14.92 9.42
CA GLN A 61 10.78 16.20 10.09
C GLN A 61 11.42 16.27 11.48
N ASP A 62 11.41 15.16 12.22
CA ASP A 62 11.94 15.07 13.59
C ASP A 62 13.38 14.55 13.64
N ALA A 63 14.11 14.60 12.52
CA ALA A 63 15.48 14.12 12.46
C ALA A 63 16.40 15.00 13.35
N GLU A 64 16.85 14.44 14.48
CA GLU A 64 17.75 15.11 15.43
C GLU A 64 19.11 15.48 14.82
N PHE A 65 19.52 14.78 13.76
CA PHE A 65 20.76 15.02 13.02
C PHE A 65 20.46 15.08 11.52
N ALA A 66 21.01 16.09 10.85
CA ALA A 66 20.82 16.29 9.41
C ALA A 66 21.65 15.30 8.57
N SER A 67 22.67 14.68 9.15
CA SER A 67 23.49 13.66 8.49
C SER A 67 24.15 12.67 9.46
N GLU A 68 24.60 11.54 8.92
CA GLU A 68 25.35 10.55 9.68
C GLU A 68 26.67 11.12 10.25
N ASP A 69 27.33 12.02 9.52
CA ASP A 69 28.55 12.68 9.99
C ASP A 69 28.30 13.62 11.17
N GLU A 70 27.13 14.28 11.20
CA GLU A 70 26.70 15.07 12.34
C GLU A 70 26.41 14.19 13.55
N TYR A 71 25.68 13.08 13.35
CA TYR A 71 25.43 12.09 14.40
C TYR A 71 26.74 11.50 14.96
N ARG A 72 27.67 11.08 14.10
CA ARG A 72 28.98 10.53 14.52
C ARG A 72 29.78 11.56 15.33
N ARG A 73 29.77 12.84 14.92
CA ARG A 73 30.40 13.93 15.69
C ARG A 73 29.74 14.12 17.06
N TYR A 74 28.41 14.08 17.12
CA TYR A 74 27.68 14.15 18.39
C TYR A 74 28.01 12.98 19.31
N VAL A 75 27.99 11.74 18.83
CA VAL A 75 28.32 10.54 19.61
C VAL A 75 29.76 10.60 20.12
N LYS A 76 30.72 10.95 19.25
CA LYS A 76 32.13 11.11 19.64
C LYS A 76 32.31 12.19 20.71
N ARG A 77 31.52 13.27 20.67
CA ARG A 77 31.56 14.34 21.69
C ARG A 77 30.89 13.93 23.00
N ARG A 78 29.75 13.23 22.93
CA ARG A 78 28.92 12.88 24.09
C ARG A 78 29.40 11.66 24.85
N PHE A 79 30.01 10.70 24.15
CA PHE A 79 30.42 9.41 24.71
C PHE A 79 31.90 9.08 24.45
N GLY A 80 32.64 9.94 23.74
CA GLY A 80 34.09 9.82 23.60
C GLY A 80 34.79 10.21 24.88
N THR A 81 34.73 9.32 25.88
CA THR A 81 35.68 9.30 26.99
C THR A 81 35.97 7.85 27.36
N ARG A 82 36.87 7.24 26.57
CA ARG A 82 38.08 6.51 27.00
C ARG A 82 38.85 6.07 25.76
#